data_AF-A0A316QZA1-F1
#
_entry.id   AF-A0A316QZA1-F1
#
_cell.length_a   1.000
_cell.length_b   1.000
_cell.length_c   1.000
_cell.angle_alpha   90.00
_cell.angle_beta   90.00
_cell.angle_gamma   90.00
#
_symmetry.space_group_name_H-M   'P 1'
#
loop_
_entity.id
_entity.type
_entity.pdbx_description
1 polymer ?
#
loop_
_entity_poly.entity_id
_entity_poly.type
_entity_poly.pdbx_seq_one_letter_code
_entity_poly.pdbx_strand_id
1 'polypeptide(L)'
;MMKMLIQLDEECVKKDGKYSLGDIWQSIDGKFSPECIKEEQPDGSVLYSGNPTRDYYTRINVATMFLKRQKWFAEYCVKWIWYDNDDDEEMPYQEIDVLARQRQENSLFTIGVKWNAEKRKPSISI
;
A
#
# COMPACT_ATOMS: atom_id res chain seq x y z
N MET A 1 -16.70 7.76 5.21
CA MET A 1 -15.85 7.85 4.02
C MET A 1 -14.50 7.20 4.27
N MET A 2 -14.22 6.05 3.65
CA MET A 2 -12.93 5.36 3.77
C MET A 2 -11.81 6.01 2.94
N LYS A 3 -10.56 5.87 3.41
CA LYS A 3 -9.36 6.22 2.64
C LYS A 3 -8.27 5.15 2.80
N MET A 4 -7.35 5.11 1.84
CA MET A 4 -6.19 4.22 1.89
C MET A 4 -4.90 4.95 1.51
N LEU A 5 -3.91 4.90 2.38
CA LEU A 5 -2.58 5.44 2.12
C LEU A 5 -1.59 4.32 1.82
N ILE A 6 -0.89 4.44 0.69
CA ILE A 6 0.12 3.47 0.24
C ILE A 6 1.45 4.18 0.00
N GLN A 7 2.55 3.59 0.46
CA GLN A 7 3.89 4.02 0.11
C GLN A 7 4.75 2.80 -0.24
N LEU A 8 5.55 2.95 -1.29
CA LEU A 8 6.51 1.95 -1.75
C LEU A 8 7.94 2.43 -1.48
N ASP A 9 8.84 1.48 -1.23
CA ASP A 9 10.30 1.71 -1.29
C ASP A 9 10.74 1.80 -2.75
N GLU A 10 10.50 2.96 -3.36
CA GLU A 10 10.79 3.20 -4.78
C GLU A 10 12.27 3.04 -5.12
N GLU A 11 13.16 3.40 -4.19
CA GLU A 11 14.60 3.23 -4.37
C GLU A 11 14.95 1.74 -4.48
N CYS A 12 14.38 0.91 -3.60
CA CYS A 12 14.55 -0.53 -3.65
C CYS A 12 13.98 -1.14 -4.93
N VAL A 13 12.78 -0.71 -5.37
CA VAL A 13 12.19 -1.16 -6.66
C VAL A 13 13.14 -0.86 -7.82
N LYS A 14 13.61 0.39 -7.93
CA LYS A 14 14.51 0.85 -9.00
C LYS A 14 15.85 0.10 -8.97
N LYS A 15 16.42 -0.12 -7.78
CA LYS A 15 17.70 -0.81 -7.59
C LYS A 15 17.61 -2.31 -7.89
N ASP A 16 16.54 -2.97 -7.47
CA ASP A 16 16.36 -4.42 -7.68
C ASP A 16 16.06 -4.75 -9.15
N GLY A 17 15.43 -3.83 -9.88
CA GLY A 17 15.18 -3.97 -11.33
C GLY A 17 14.24 -5.13 -11.71
N LYS A 18 13.64 -5.82 -10.72
CA LYS A 18 12.72 -6.95 -10.94
C LYS A 18 11.38 -6.53 -11.51
N TYR A 19 10.96 -5.31 -11.21
CA TYR A 19 9.68 -4.74 -11.60
C TYR A 19 9.87 -3.29 -12.04
N SER A 20 9.07 -2.84 -13.00
CA SER A 20 8.95 -1.43 -13.36
C SER A 20 8.14 -0.71 -12.28
N LEU A 21 8.70 0.37 -11.71
CA LEU A 21 7.98 1.20 -10.75
C LEU A 21 6.69 1.78 -11.37
N GLY A 22 6.75 2.20 -12.63
CA GLY A 22 5.58 2.73 -13.35
C GLY A 22 4.47 1.68 -13.47
N ASP A 23 4.82 0.43 -13.78
CA ASP A 23 3.84 -0.66 -13.95
C ASP A 23 3.20 -1.04 -12.61
N ILE A 24 3.98 -0.97 -11.52
CA ILE A 24 3.46 -1.15 -10.16
C ILE A 24 2.43 -0.07 -9.84
N TRP A 25 2.79 1.21 -9.99
CA TRP A 25 1.86 2.30 -9.69
C TRP A 25 0.64 2.28 -10.60
N GLN A 26 0.79 1.99 -11.89
CA GLN A 26 -0.32 1.81 -12.82
C GLN A 26 -1.26 0.66 -12.37
N SER A 27 -0.69 -0.45 -11.89
CA SER A 27 -1.46 -1.58 -11.37
C SER A 27 -2.22 -1.23 -10.10
N ILE A 28 -1.64 -0.43 -9.20
CA ILE A 28 -2.29 0.07 -7.99
C ILE A 28 -3.40 1.06 -8.37
N ASP A 29 -3.09 2.10 -9.14
CA ASP A 29 -4.01 3.15 -9.56
C ASP A 29 -5.26 2.58 -10.26
N GLY A 30 -5.05 1.58 -11.13
CA GLY A 30 -6.14 0.88 -11.81
C GLY A 30 -7.09 0.10 -10.89
N LYS A 31 -6.74 -0.13 -9.61
CA LYS A 31 -7.64 -0.72 -8.61
C LYS A 31 -8.46 0.29 -7.84
N PHE A 32 -8.17 1.57 -7.96
CA PHE A 32 -8.89 2.65 -7.28
C PHE A 32 -9.71 3.51 -8.25
N SER A 33 -9.26 3.60 -9.51
CA SER A 33 -9.98 4.32 -10.54
C SER A 33 -11.20 3.54 -11.06
N PRO A 34 -12.35 4.20 -11.31
CA PRO A 34 -12.64 5.63 -11.11
C PRO A 34 -13.31 6.00 -9.76
N GLU A 35 -13.49 5.05 -8.84
CA GLU A 35 -14.32 5.23 -7.64
C GLU A 35 -13.63 5.94 -6.47
N CYS A 36 -12.32 6.17 -6.56
CA CYS A 36 -11.56 6.92 -5.56
C CYS A 36 -10.85 8.14 -6.19
N ILE A 37 -10.57 9.13 -5.35
CA ILE A 37 -9.77 10.31 -5.67
C ILE A 37 -8.34 10.04 -5.22
N LYS A 38 -7.39 10.14 -6.16
CA LYS A 38 -5.96 9.97 -5.92
C LYS A 38 -5.32 11.31 -5.53
N GLU A 39 -4.47 11.30 -4.51
CA GLU A 39 -3.66 12.43 -4.08
C GLU A 39 -2.23 11.97 -3.73
N GLU A 40 -1.22 12.56 -4.35
CA GLU A 40 0.19 12.30 -4.05
C GLU A 40 0.66 13.19 -2.89
N GLN A 41 1.31 12.59 -1.90
CA GLN A 41 1.78 13.26 -0.69
C GLN A 41 3.25 13.67 -0.83
N PRO A 42 3.73 14.68 -0.07
CA PRO A 42 5.12 15.14 -0.12
C PRO A 42 6.17 14.07 0.21
N ASP A 43 5.81 13.05 1.00
CA ASP A 43 6.68 11.93 1.36
C ASP A 43 6.70 10.81 0.30
N GLY A 44 6.04 11.01 -0.83
CA GLY A 44 5.91 10.03 -1.91
C GLY A 44 4.87 8.93 -1.64
N SER A 45 4.10 9.01 -0.56
CA SER A 45 2.92 8.18 -0.38
C SER A 45 1.75 8.67 -1.25
N VAL A 46 0.83 7.76 -1.57
CA VAL A 46 -0.36 8.05 -2.38
C VAL A 46 -1.60 7.74 -1.54
N LEU A 47 -2.46 8.73 -1.39
CA LEU A 47 -3.74 8.63 -0.71
C LEU A 47 -4.86 8.42 -1.73
N TYR A 48 -5.63 7.35 -1.55
CA TYR A 48 -6.86 7.09 -2.29
C TYR A 48 -8.04 7.35 -1.35
N SER A 49 -8.75 8.46 -1.57
CA SER A 49 -9.94 8.82 -0.80
C SER A 49 -11.20 8.35 -1.52
N GLY A 50 -12.17 7.80 -0.78
CA GLY A 50 -13.45 7.41 -1.37
C GLY A 50 -14.18 8.59 -2.00
N ASN A 51 -14.74 8.40 -3.21
CA ASN A 51 -15.60 9.39 -3.82
C ASN A 51 -17.06 9.15 -3.39
N PRO A 52 -17.71 10.06 -2.65
CA PRO A 52 -19.05 9.85 -2.09
C PRO A 52 -20.14 9.66 -3.16
N THR A 53 -19.86 10.00 -4.42
CA THR A 53 -20.79 9.79 -5.55
C THR A 53 -20.60 8.44 -6.25
N ARG A 54 -19.69 7.59 -5.75
CA ARG A 54 -19.30 6.30 -6.35
C ARG A 54 -19.23 5.22 -5.28
N ASP A 55 -19.20 3.95 -5.70
CA ASP A 55 -19.03 2.81 -4.80
C ASP A 55 -17.55 2.63 -4.39
N TYR A 56 -17.05 3.55 -3.56
CA TYR A 56 -15.68 3.49 -3.05
C TYR A 56 -15.47 2.35 -2.05
N TYR A 57 -16.50 2.01 -1.28
CA TYR A 57 -16.42 0.98 -0.23
C TYR A 57 -16.04 -0.38 -0.84
N THR A 58 -16.77 -0.80 -1.87
CA THR A 58 -16.45 -2.05 -2.58
C THR A 58 -15.08 -1.95 -3.24
N ARG A 59 -14.75 -0.80 -3.82
CA ARG A 59 -13.49 -0.61 -4.55
C ARG A 59 -12.27 -0.74 -3.66
N ILE A 60 -12.25 -0.08 -2.50
CA ILE A 60 -11.15 -0.12 -1.53
C ILE A 60 -10.96 -1.54 -0.97
N ASN A 61 -12.06 -2.25 -0.69
CA ASN A 61 -12.01 -3.63 -0.26
C ASN A 61 -11.43 -4.56 -1.34
N VAL A 62 -11.88 -4.42 -2.60
CA VAL A 62 -11.36 -5.20 -3.74
C VAL A 62 -9.87 -4.91 -3.98
N ALA A 63 -9.47 -3.64 -3.94
CA ALA A 63 -8.06 -3.26 -4.05
C ALA A 63 -7.22 -3.95 -2.97
N THR A 64 -7.72 -4.00 -1.74
CA THR A 64 -7.03 -4.68 -0.63
C THR A 64 -6.89 -6.18 -0.85
N MET A 65 -7.95 -6.84 -1.32
CA MET A 65 -7.92 -8.27 -1.63
C MET A 65 -6.95 -8.60 -2.76
N PHE A 66 -6.79 -7.68 -3.72
CA PHE A 66 -5.79 -7.79 -4.77
C PHE A 66 -4.36 -7.61 -4.23
N LEU A 67 -4.10 -6.50 -3.53
CA LEU A 67 -2.78 -6.10 -3.05
C LEU A 67 -2.18 -7.12 -2.08
N LYS A 68 -2.97 -7.68 -1.16
CA LYS A 68 -2.50 -8.70 -0.20
C LYS A 68 -2.05 -10.02 -0.82
N ARG A 69 -2.21 -10.20 -2.13
CA ARG A 69 -1.78 -11.39 -2.88
C ARG A 69 -0.58 -11.11 -3.80
N GLN A 70 -0.10 -9.87 -3.85
CA GLN A 70 0.97 -9.47 -4.78
C GLN A 70 2.34 -9.58 -4.12
N LYS A 71 3.25 -10.34 -4.73
CA LYS A 71 4.63 -10.50 -4.24
C LYS A 71 5.38 -9.17 -4.21
N TRP A 72 5.30 -8.39 -5.29
CA TRP A 72 5.92 -7.08 -5.38
C TRP A 72 5.40 -6.12 -4.32
N PHE A 73 4.10 -6.19 -3.99
CA PHE A 73 3.54 -5.32 -2.96
C PHE A 73 4.03 -5.71 -1.57
N ALA A 74 4.06 -7.02 -1.27
CA ALA A 74 4.61 -7.51 -0.02
C ALA A 74 6.10 -7.20 0.16
N GLU A 75 6.86 -7.18 -0.93
CA GLU A 75 8.30 -6.87 -0.93
C GLU A 75 8.56 -5.37 -0.79
N TYR A 76 7.86 -4.52 -1.53
CA TYR A 76 8.22 -3.10 -1.62
C TYR A 76 7.32 -2.15 -0.83
N CYS A 77 6.18 -2.60 -0.29
CA CYS A 77 5.32 -1.74 0.52
C CYS A 77 5.95 -1.42 1.87
N VAL A 78 6.06 -0.12 2.17
CA VAL A 78 6.60 0.41 3.45
C VAL A 78 5.53 1.07 4.31
N LYS A 79 4.42 1.51 3.72
CA LYS A 79 3.26 2.07 4.42
C LYS A 79 1.98 1.58 3.74
N TRP A 80 1.06 1.01 4.51
CA TRP A 80 -0.27 0.64 4.04
C TRP A 80 -1.29 0.85 5.15
N ILE A 81 -1.98 1.98 5.10
CA ILE A 81 -2.87 2.44 6.17
C ILE A 81 -4.29 2.54 5.63
N TRP A 82 -5.26 2.06 6.39
CA TRP A 82 -6.67 2.39 6.21
C TRP A 82 -7.06 3.51 7.16
N TYR A 83 -7.80 4.47 6.64
CA TYR A 83 -8.52 5.45 7.44
C TYR A 83 -10.01 5.18 7.28
N ASP A 84 -10.69 4.87 8.37
CA ASP A 84 -12.14 4.65 8.39
C ASP A 84 -12.80 5.48 9.47
N ASN A 85 -13.96 6.07 9.16
CA ASN A 85 -14.78 6.80 10.11
C ASN A 85 -16.21 6.24 10.13
N ASP A 86 -16.40 4.97 9.76
CA ASP A 86 -17.68 4.26 9.76
C ASP A 86 -18.80 4.99 8.97
N ASP A 87 -18.41 5.71 7.92
CA ASP A 87 -19.29 6.58 7.14
C ASP A 87 -19.99 7.71 7.92
N ASP A 88 -19.44 8.06 9.10
CA ASP A 88 -19.84 9.21 9.90
C ASP A 88 -18.79 10.34 9.81
N GLU A 89 -19.10 11.39 9.07
CA GLU A 89 -18.20 12.55 8.87
C GLU A 89 -17.90 13.34 10.17
N GLU A 90 -18.71 13.17 11.22
CA GLU A 90 -18.49 13.79 12.52
C GLU A 90 -17.50 12.99 13.38
N MET A 91 -17.29 11.71 13.06
CA MET A 91 -16.36 10.85 13.76
C MET A 91 -14.91 11.01 13.26
N PRO A 92 -13.92 10.99 14.17
CA PRO A 92 -12.52 10.96 13.76
C PRO A 92 -12.20 9.66 13.03
N TYR A 93 -11.26 9.75 12.10
CA TYR A 93 -10.71 8.58 11.42
C TYR A 93 -9.99 7.66 12.39
N GLN A 94 -10.39 6.39 12.40
CA GLN A 94 -9.58 5.29 12.91
C GLN A 94 -8.48 4.99 11.91
N GLU A 95 -7.24 4.91 12.40
CA GLU A 95 -6.08 4.52 11.62
C GLU A 95 -5.77 3.04 11.85
N ILE A 96 -5.78 2.25 10.77
CA ILE A 96 -5.48 0.82 10.82
C ILE A 96 -4.24 0.54 9.98
N ASP A 97 -3.16 0.09 10.63
CA ASP A 97 -1.94 -0.36 9.95
C ASP A 97 -2.14 -1.74 9.32
N VAL A 98 -2.58 -1.74 8.06
CA VAL A 98 -2.84 -2.96 7.30
C VAL A 98 -1.53 -3.69 6.98
N LEU A 99 -0.43 -2.98 6.76
CA LEU A 99 0.87 -3.58 6.50
C LEU A 99 1.34 -4.40 7.70
N ALA A 100 1.27 -3.83 8.91
CA ALA A 100 1.63 -4.53 10.14
C ALA A 100 0.76 -5.77 10.34
N ARG A 101 -0.56 -5.68 10.14
CA ARG A 101 -1.46 -6.84 10.22
C ARG A 101 -1.08 -7.92 9.20
N GLN A 102 -0.86 -7.55 7.94
CA GLN A 102 -0.44 -8.53 6.92
C GLN A 102 0.91 -9.18 7.24
N ARG A 103 1.86 -8.45 7.83
CA ARG A 103 3.14 -9.03 8.26
C ARG A 103 3.01 -10.04 9.41
N GLN A 104 1.92 -10.02 10.17
CA GLN A 104 1.64 -11.01 11.21
C GLN A 104 0.89 -12.23 10.67
N GLU A 105 -0.07 -12.02 9.78
CA GLU A 105 -1.07 -13.03 9.40
C GLU A 105 -0.82 -13.65 8.02
N ASN A 106 -0.09 -12.97 7.13
CA ASN A 106 0.05 -13.35 5.74
C ASN A 106 1.49 -13.81 5.45
N SER A 107 1.65 -15.09 5.14
CA SER A 107 2.96 -15.71 4.86
C SER A 107 3.72 -15.06 3.71
N LEU A 108 3.01 -14.42 2.77
CA LEU A 108 3.65 -13.68 1.70
C LEU A 108 4.40 -12.44 2.22
N PHE A 109 3.88 -11.79 3.25
CA PHE A 109 4.44 -10.59 3.86
C PHE A 109 5.47 -10.92 4.94
N THR A 110 5.46 -12.12 5.51
CA THR A 110 6.48 -12.56 6.47
C THR A 110 7.81 -12.91 5.80
N ILE A 111 7.78 -13.51 4.60
CA ILE A 111 8.99 -13.92 3.86
C ILE A 111 9.74 -12.71 3.30
N GLY A 112 9.02 -11.70 2.78
CA GLY A 112 9.61 -10.48 2.22
C GLY A 112 10.41 -9.66 3.24
N VAL A 113 9.99 -9.66 4.51
CA VAL A 113 10.69 -8.95 5.60
C VAL A 113 12.07 -9.56 5.86
N LYS A 114 12.20 -10.89 5.85
CA LYS A 114 13.50 -11.56 6.05
C LYS A 114 14.48 -11.27 4.91
N TRP A 115 14.00 -11.38 3.66
CA TRP A 115 14.80 -11.12 2.47
C TRP A 115 15.28 -9.65 2.38
N ASN A 116 14.40 -8.69 2.64
CA ASN A 116 14.76 -7.27 2.61
C ASN A 116 15.64 -6.84 3.79
N ALA A 117 15.45 -7.41 4.98
CA ALA A 117 16.32 -7.15 6.13
C ALA A 117 17.77 -7.60 5.86
N GLU A 118 17.97 -8.72 5.15
CA GLU A 118 19.29 -9.21 4.75
C GLU A 118 19.96 -8.29 3.70
N LYS A 119 19.20 -7.81 2.71
CA LYS A 119 19.70 -6.87 1.69
C LYS A 119 19.98 -5.46 2.22
N ARG A 120 19.28 -5.04 3.28
CA ARG A 120 19.46 -3.74 3.94
C ARG A 120 20.60 -3.72 4.96
N LYS A 121 21.23 -4.86 5.25
CA LYS A 121 22.47 -4.85 6.05
C LYS A 121 23.53 -4.10 5.27
N PRO A 122 24.16 -3.05 5.85
CA PRO A 122 25.30 -2.42 5.19
C PRO A 122 26.35 -3.50 4.95
N SER A 123 26.88 -3.56 3.73
CA SER A 123 28.04 -4.39 3.43
C SER A 123 29.17 -3.87 4.31
N ILE A 124 29.46 -4.58 5.40
CA ILE A 124 30.67 -4.33 6.19
C ILE A 124 31.81 -4.79 5.30
N SER A 125 32.37 -3.86 4.52
CA SER A 125 33.68 -4.01 3.93
C SER A 125 34.68 -3.98 5.10
N ILE A 126 35.28 -5.14 5.38
CA ILE A 126 36.47 -5.28 6.24
C ILE A 126 37.67 -4.68 5.50
#